data_AF-A0A3T2US87-F1
#
_entry.id   AF-A0A3T2US87-F1
#
_cell.length_a   1.000
_cell.length_b   1.000
_cell.length_c   1.000
_cell.angle_alpha   90.00
_cell.angle_beta   90.00
_cell.angle_gamma   90.00
#
_symmetry.space_group_name_H-M   'P 1'
#
loop_
_entity.id
_entity.type
_entity.pdbx_description
1 polymer ?
#
loop_
_entity_poly.entity_id
_entity_poly.type
_entity_poly.pdbx_seq_one_letter_code
_entity_poly.pdbx_strand_id
1 'polypeptide(L)'
;MDICILEKPSMTSIEIAELVGSRHPDVKRSIERLVAKGVIQHSPLATVENNQSLSPNKYTKVYVFEGEQGKRDSIIVVAQLCPEFTARLVDRWRELEEQVRQPLTEIEMIAAMAANAVQQQKRLHAVESKVSQVVETVEQIKKGNMPDGYIGYRQLAAKCGLTEAKCRNLVNAYRIPTDTHEFLTPEGVLSRRSIVALSPFMNAFNRMMSEAEHRGKRWYHPKMGQFQVIGWRGE
;
A
#
# COMPACT_ATOMS: atom_id res chain seq x y z
N MET A 1 -57.07 34.68 18.32
CA MET A 1 -55.87 33.93 17.89
C MET A 1 -55.60 32.93 18.99
N ASP A 2 -56.19 31.76 18.86
CA ASP A 2 -56.06 30.71 19.86
C ASP A 2 -54.66 30.12 19.76
N ILE A 3 -53.92 30.24 20.86
CA ILE A 3 -52.62 29.62 21.02
C ILE A 3 -52.89 28.12 21.13
N CYS A 4 -52.75 27.39 20.02
CA CYS A 4 -52.67 25.93 20.06
C CYS A 4 -51.44 25.57 20.90
N ILE A 5 -51.68 25.22 22.16
CA ILE A 5 -50.69 24.53 22.98
C ILE A 5 -50.34 23.27 22.17
N LEU A 6 -49.08 23.16 21.74
CA LEU A 6 -48.53 21.95 21.16
C LEU A 6 -48.60 20.86 22.25
N GLU A 7 -49.75 20.17 22.35
CA GLU A 7 -49.84 18.93 23.10
C GLU A 7 -48.81 17.98 22.50
N LYS A 8 -47.77 17.69 23.28
CA LYS A 8 -46.74 16.74 22.85
C LYS A 8 -47.42 15.39 22.71
N PRO A 9 -47.27 14.68 21.57
CA PRO A 9 -47.85 13.37 21.42
C PRO A 9 -47.30 12.45 22.51
N SER A 10 -48.21 11.85 23.26
CA SER A 10 -47.92 10.95 24.37
C SER A 10 -48.58 9.60 24.15
N MET A 11 -48.00 8.54 24.71
CA MET A 11 -48.66 7.24 24.81
C MET A 11 -48.60 6.74 26.25
N THR A 12 -49.68 6.19 26.76
CA THR A 12 -49.78 5.67 28.13
C THR A 12 -49.60 4.15 28.19
N SER A 13 -49.24 3.63 29.36
CA SER A 13 -49.14 2.17 29.53
C SER A 13 -50.47 1.43 29.38
N ILE A 14 -51.62 2.11 29.48
CA ILE A 14 -52.95 1.53 29.19
C ILE A 14 -53.14 1.36 27.69
N GLU A 15 -52.83 2.40 26.90
CA GLU A 15 -52.90 2.34 25.44
C GLU A 15 -51.94 1.27 24.89
N ILE A 16 -50.75 1.11 25.48
CA ILE A 16 -49.84 0.00 25.15
C ILE A 16 -50.49 -1.35 25.44
N ALA A 17 -51.15 -1.50 26.60
CA ALA A 17 -51.80 -2.75 26.98
C ALA A 17 -52.92 -3.12 26.01
N GLU A 18 -53.70 -2.14 25.57
CA GLU A 18 -54.73 -2.31 24.55
C GLU A 18 -54.12 -2.68 23.18
N LEU A 19 -53.06 -1.98 22.77
CA LEU A 19 -52.36 -2.21 21.51
C LEU A 19 -51.79 -3.63 21.40
N VAL A 20 -51.21 -4.15 22.48
CA VAL A 20 -50.59 -5.49 22.52
C VAL A 20 -51.54 -6.58 23.01
N GLY A 21 -52.82 -6.25 23.29
CA GLY A 21 -53.80 -7.20 23.82
C GLY A 21 -53.41 -7.83 25.17
N SER A 22 -52.58 -7.14 25.96
CA SER A 22 -52.06 -7.63 27.25
C SER A 22 -52.75 -6.94 28.43
N ARG A 23 -52.70 -7.55 29.61
CA ARG A 23 -53.24 -6.91 30.81
C ARG A 23 -52.31 -5.79 31.27
N HIS A 24 -52.88 -4.66 31.70
CA HIS A 24 -52.12 -3.50 32.19
C HIS A 24 -51.06 -3.81 33.29
N PRO A 25 -51.31 -4.71 34.27
CA PRO A 25 -50.30 -5.11 35.24
C PRO A 25 -49.07 -5.80 34.63
N ASP A 26 -49.25 -6.58 33.55
CA ASP A 26 -48.15 -7.28 32.88
C ASP A 26 -47.27 -6.29 32.09
N VAL A 27 -47.90 -5.26 31.52
CA VAL A 27 -47.19 -4.12 30.90
C VAL A 27 -46.37 -3.36 31.93
N LYS A 28 -46.94 -3.03 33.09
CA LYS A 28 -46.21 -2.36 34.18
C LYS A 28 -44.99 -3.14 34.66
N ARG A 29 -45.17 -4.44 34.91
CA ARG A 29 -44.08 -5.33 35.33
C ARG A 29 -42.97 -5.37 34.27
N SER A 30 -43.34 -5.35 33.00
CA SER A 30 -42.36 -5.30 31.89
C SER A 30 -41.61 -3.97 31.84
N ILE A 31 -42.29 -2.85 32.03
CA ILE A 31 -41.68 -1.51 32.13
C ILE A 31 -40.67 -1.46 33.30
N GLU A 32 -41.08 -1.89 34.49
CA GLU A 32 -40.22 -1.90 35.70
C GLU A 32 -38.96 -2.75 35.47
N ARG A 33 -39.11 -3.92 34.84
CA ARG A 33 -37.97 -4.79 34.50
C ARG A 33 -37.05 -4.14 33.46
N LEU A 34 -37.59 -3.43 32.46
CA LEU A 34 -36.78 -2.74 31.45
C LEU A 34 -36.03 -1.54 32.03
N VAL A 35 -36.66 -0.80 32.94
CA VAL A 35 -36.01 0.28 33.72
C VAL A 35 -34.90 -0.28 34.59
N ALA A 36 -35.15 -1.37 35.33
CA ALA A 36 -34.14 -2.00 36.19
C ALA A 36 -32.92 -2.52 35.39
N LYS A 37 -33.13 -2.92 34.13
CA LYS A 37 -32.06 -3.32 33.20
C LYS A 37 -31.38 -2.15 32.50
N GLY A 38 -31.86 -0.92 32.70
CA GLY A 38 -31.35 0.28 32.03
C GLY A 38 -31.64 0.33 30.52
N VAL A 39 -32.61 -0.45 30.02
CA VAL A 39 -32.94 -0.52 28.58
C VAL A 39 -33.80 0.68 28.16
N ILE A 40 -34.66 1.14 29.06
CA ILE A 40 -35.51 2.32 28.93
C ILE A 40 -35.28 3.27 30.11
N GLN A 41 -35.55 4.56 29.92
CA GLN A 41 -35.49 5.55 31.00
C GLN A 41 -36.70 5.44 31.93
N HIS A 42 -36.57 5.95 33.15
CA HIS A 42 -37.68 5.96 34.10
C HIS A 42 -38.73 6.98 33.67
N SER A 43 -39.80 6.52 32.99
CA SER A 43 -40.90 7.37 32.57
C SER A 43 -41.66 7.97 33.76
N PRO A 44 -42.22 9.19 33.62
CA PRO A 44 -43.06 9.79 34.64
C PRO A 44 -44.34 8.97 34.86
N LEU A 45 -44.74 8.89 36.13
CA LEU A 45 -46.00 8.26 36.55
C LEU A 45 -47.10 9.33 36.60
N ALA A 46 -48.20 9.11 35.89
CA ALA A 46 -49.42 9.90 36.01
C ALA A 46 -50.52 9.06 36.67
N THR A 47 -51.47 9.71 37.32
CA THR A 47 -52.67 9.05 37.85
C THR A 47 -53.82 9.37 36.92
N VAL A 48 -54.41 8.33 36.32
CA VAL A 48 -55.55 8.46 35.41
C VAL A 48 -56.78 7.84 36.08
N GLU A 49 -57.93 8.49 35.90
CA GLU A 49 -59.21 7.98 36.36
C GLU A 49 -59.67 6.83 35.44
N ASN A 50 -59.91 5.68 36.04
CA ASN A 50 -60.49 4.51 35.40
C ASN A 50 -62.01 4.69 35.35
N ASN A 51 -62.49 5.25 34.24
CA ASN A 51 -63.91 5.50 33.99
C ASN A 51 -64.76 4.22 33.93
N GLN A 52 -64.15 3.03 33.87
CA GLN A 52 -64.84 1.75 33.85
C GLN A 52 -65.14 1.19 35.26
N SER A 53 -64.61 1.80 36.34
CA SER A 53 -64.87 1.31 37.70
C SER A 53 -65.77 2.27 38.51
N LEU A 54 -66.88 1.77 39.04
CA LEU A 54 -67.76 2.48 39.99
C LEU A 54 -67.21 2.51 41.45
N SER A 55 -65.94 2.14 41.65
CA SER A 55 -65.32 2.04 42.97
C SER A 55 -64.70 3.38 43.41
N PRO A 56 -64.65 3.69 44.72
CA PRO A 56 -63.88 4.82 45.25
C PRO A 56 -62.38 4.76 44.88
N ASN A 57 -61.88 3.56 44.56
CA ASN A 57 -60.52 3.32 44.08
C ASN A 57 -60.40 3.40 42.55
N LYS A 58 -61.05 4.40 41.95
CA LYS A 58 -61.09 4.61 40.50
C LYS A 58 -59.79 5.13 39.90
N TYR A 59 -58.76 5.38 40.69
CA TYR A 59 -57.51 5.98 40.21
C TYR A 59 -56.46 4.92 39.94
N THR A 60 -55.98 4.84 38.69
CA THR A 60 -54.92 3.92 38.28
C THR A 60 -53.66 4.71 37.93
N LYS A 61 -52.52 4.34 38.53
CA LYS A 61 -51.21 4.87 38.12
C LYS A 61 -50.85 4.32 36.73
N VAL A 62 -50.43 5.17 35.81
CA VAL A 62 -49.99 4.83 34.46
C VAL A 62 -48.62 5.44 34.20
N TYR A 63 -47.83 4.80 33.34
CA TYR A 63 -46.60 5.40 32.83
C TYR A 63 -46.95 6.21 31.59
N VAL A 64 -46.40 7.41 31.48
CA VAL A 64 -46.61 8.30 30.34
C VAL A 64 -45.31 8.41 29.55
N PHE A 65 -45.39 8.12 28.25
CA PHE A 65 -44.27 8.18 27.33
C PHE A 65 -44.44 9.41 26.43
N GLU A 66 -43.56 10.40 26.57
CA GLU A 66 -43.59 11.67 25.83
C GLU A 66 -42.26 11.96 25.12
N GLY A 67 -42.35 12.63 23.96
CA GLY A 67 -41.19 13.04 23.17
C GLY A 67 -40.44 11.86 22.51
N GLU A 68 -39.28 12.14 21.92
CA GLU A 68 -38.48 11.15 21.19
C GLU A 68 -38.00 9.98 22.07
N GLN A 69 -37.62 10.26 23.33
CA GLN A 69 -37.23 9.21 24.28
C GLN A 69 -38.44 8.35 24.68
N GLY A 70 -39.59 8.97 24.98
CA GLY A 70 -40.81 8.24 25.27
C GLY A 70 -41.24 7.34 24.11
N LYS A 71 -41.16 7.84 22.87
CA LYS A 71 -41.45 7.09 21.65
C LYS A 71 -40.54 5.87 21.49
N ARG A 72 -39.22 6.03 21.68
CA ARG A 72 -38.27 4.92 21.65
C ARG A 72 -38.62 3.88 22.72
N ASP A 73 -38.79 4.32 23.96
CA ASP A 73 -39.00 3.44 25.10
C ASP A 73 -40.34 2.71 25.00
N SER A 74 -41.37 3.35 24.46
CA SER A 74 -42.66 2.72 24.21
C SER A 74 -42.60 1.65 23.12
N ILE A 75 -41.80 1.85 22.07
CA ILE A 75 -41.57 0.82 21.03
C ILE A 75 -40.83 -0.38 21.62
N ILE A 76 -39.84 -0.15 22.49
CA ILE A 76 -39.11 -1.23 23.17
C ILE A 76 -40.04 -2.05 24.07
N VAL A 77 -40.94 -1.39 24.81
CA VAL A 77 -41.94 -2.07 25.65
C VAL A 77 -42.84 -2.95 24.79
N VAL A 78 -43.35 -2.43 23.66
CA VAL A 78 -44.16 -3.20 22.71
C VAL A 78 -43.37 -4.38 22.14
N ALA A 79 -42.12 -4.18 21.73
CA ALA A 79 -41.27 -5.24 21.18
C ALA A 79 -41.03 -6.39 22.18
N GLN A 80 -40.91 -6.08 23.46
CA GLN A 80 -40.74 -7.07 24.54
C GLN A 80 -42.02 -7.86 24.82
N LEU A 81 -43.20 -7.23 24.67
CA LEU A 81 -44.51 -7.83 24.93
C LEU A 81 -45.06 -8.61 23.72
N CYS A 82 -44.71 -8.20 22.50
CA CYS A 82 -45.07 -8.87 21.25
C CYS A 82 -43.83 -9.43 20.55
N PRO A 83 -43.27 -10.57 21.01
CA PRO A 83 -42.15 -11.22 20.34
C PRO A 83 -42.50 -11.63 18.90
N GLU A 84 -43.77 -11.94 18.61
CA GLU A 84 -44.27 -12.21 17.26
C GLU A 84 -44.09 -11.02 16.31
N PHE A 85 -44.33 -9.80 16.79
CA PHE A 85 -44.11 -8.58 16.00
C PHE A 85 -42.62 -8.43 15.65
N THR A 86 -41.74 -8.67 16.62
CA THR A 86 -40.29 -8.67 16.41
C THR A 86 -39.85 -9.77 15.44
N ALA A 87 -40.44 -10.97 15.52
CA ALA A 87 -40.17 -12.06 14.60
C ALA A 87 -40.53 -11.70 13.16
N ARG A 88 -41.72 -11.13 12.93
CA ARG A 88 -42.15 -10.66 11.60
C ARG A 88 -41.24 -9.59 11.02
N LEU A 89 -40.72 -8.70 11.87
CA LEU A 89 -39.74 -7.69 11.45
C LEU A 89 -38.43 -8.36 10.99
N VAL A 90 -37.92 -9.33 11.75
CA VAL A 90 -36.71 -10.10 11.38
C VAL A 90 -36.93 -10.89 10.10
N ASP A 91 -38.07 -11.58 9.97
CA ASP A 91 -38.41 -12.35 8.76
C ASP A 91 -38.47 -11.45 7.54
N ARG A 92 -39.07 -10.26 7.67
CA ARG A 92 -39.12 -9.28 6.59
C ARG A 92 -37.73 -8.79 6.17
N TRP A 93 -36.82 -8.57 7.12
CA TRP A 93 -35.44 -8.22 6.80
C TRP A 93 -34.73 -9.35 6.07
N ARG A 94 -34.91 -10.60 6.50
CA ARG A 94 -34.36 -11.77 5.80
C ARG A 94 -34.88 -11.90 4.37
N GLU A 95 -36.17 -11.68 4.14
CA GLU A 95 -36.74 -11.66 2.78
C GLU A 95 -36.08 -10.60 1.89
N LEU A 96 -35.87 -9.39 2.43
CA LEU A 96 -35.22 -8.30 1.70
C LEU A 96 -33.74 -8.61 1.43
N GLU A 97 -33.03 -9.15 2.42
CA GLU A 97 -31.64 -9.57 2.26
C GLU A 97 -31.52 -10.66 1.19
N GLU A 98 -32.39 -11.66 1.19
CA GLU A 98 -32.40 -12.73 0.18
C GLU A 98 -32.70 -12.18 -1.23
N GLN A 99 -33.58 -11.18 -1.35
CA GLN A 99 -33.83 -10.49 -2.62
C GLN A 99 -32.61 -9.72 -3.13
N VAL A 100 -31.81 -9.14 -2.24
CA VAL A 100 -30.55 -8.46 -2.62
C VAL A 100 -29.44 -9.47 -2.89
N ARG A 101 -29.46 -10.61 -2.21
CA ARG A 101 -28.45 -11.67 -2.29
C ARG A 101 -28.60 -12.54 -3.53
N GLN A 102 -29.25 -12.05 -4.59
CA GLN A 102 -29.20 -12.75 -5.86
C GLN A 102 -27.74 -12.93 -6.29
N PRO A 103 -27.35 -14.14 -6.70
CA PRO A 103 -26.01 -14.37 -7.22
C PRO A 103 -25.78 -13.42 -8.39
N LEU A 104 -24.58 -12.82 -8.46
CA LEU A 104 -24.16 -11.99 -9.58
C LEU A 104 -24.61 -12.64 -10.88
N THR A 105 -25.27 -11.87 -11.73
CA THR A 105 -25.65 -12.37 -13.05
C THR A 105 -24.39 -12.81 -13.81
N GLU A 106 -24.52 -13.75 -14.75
CA GLU A 106 -23.37 -14.22 -15.55
C GLU A 106 -22.58 -13.05 -16.16
N ILE A 107 -23.30 -11.98 -16.55
CA ILE A 107 -22.73 -10.74 -17.10
C ILE A 107 -21.86 -10.00 -16.06
N GLU A 108 -22.33 -9.86 -14.83
CA GLU A 108 -21.57 -9.20 -13.76
C GLU A 108 -20.34 -10.01 -13.35
N MET A 109 -20.45 -11.35 -13.35
CA MET A 109 -19.31 -12.23 -13.09
C MET A 109 -18.24 -12.09 -14.19
N ILE A 110 -18.64 -12.08 -15.46
CA ILE A 110 -17.72 -11.85 -16.60
C ILE A 110 -17.08 -10.46 -16.50
N ALA A 111 -17.84 -9.43 -16.16
CA ALA A 111 -17.31 -8.07 -15.99
C ALA A 111 -16.26 -8.00 -14.86
N ALA A 112 -16.53 -8.64 -13.71
CA ALA A 112 -15.58 -8.71 -12.61
C ALA A 112 -14.30 -9.50 -12.98
N MET A 113 -14.43 -10.61 -13.70
CA MET A 113 -13.28 -11.38 -14.21
C MET A 113 -12.46 -10.57 -15.22
N ALA A 114 -13.11 -9.88 -16.14
CA ALA A 114 -12.44 -9.03 -17.13
C ALA A 114 -11.67 -7.87 -16.47
N ALA A 115 -12.26 -7.21 -15.47
CA ALA A 115 -11.60 -6.14 -14.72
C ALA A 115 -10.34 -6.64 -14.00
N ASN A 116 -10.43 -7.81 -13.35
CA ASN A 116 -9.30 -8.45 -12.69
C ASN A 116 -8.20 -8.83 -13.70
N ALA A 117 -8.57 -9.40 -14.85
CA ALA A 117 -7.62 -9.76 -15.90
C ALA A 117 -6.83 -8.53 -16.41
N VAL A 118 -7.52 -7.41 -16.66
CA VAL A 118 -6.87 -6.15 -17.07
C VAL A 118 -5.90 -5.64 -16.00
N GLN A 119 -6.28 -5.71 -14.72
CA GLN A 119 -5.40 -5.29 -13.63
C GLN A 119 -4.16 -6.19 -13.51
N GLN A 120 -4.32 -7.50 -13.67
CA GLN A 120 -3.20 -8.45 -13.70
C GLN A 120 -2.27 -8.19 -14.88
N GLN A 121 -2.82 -7.96 -16.08
CA GLN A 121 -2.03 -7.65 -17.27
C GLN A 121 -1.21 -6.37 -17.09
N LYS A 122 -1.78 -5.31 -16.51
CA LYS A 122 -1.04 -4.07 -16.20
C LYS A 122 0.10 -4.32 -15.21
N ARG A 123 -0.10 -5.15 -14.20
CA ARG A 123 0.94 -5.53 -13.23
C ARG A 123 2.08 -6.29 -13.90
N LEU A 124 1.75 -7.28 -14.73
CA LEU A 124 2.73 -8.05 -15.50
C LEU A 124 3.57 -7.14 -16.39
N HIS A 125 2.93 -6.25 -17.15
CA HIS A 125 3.62 -5.32 -18.05
C HIS A 125 4.58 -4.38 -17.30
N ALA A 126 4.19 -3.92 -16.11
CA ALA A 126 5.04 -3.09 -15.26
C ALA A 126 6.26 -3.88 -14.71
N VAL A 127 6.07 -5.16 -14.37
CA VAL A 127 7.17 -6.04 -13.95
C VAL A 127 8.10 -6.32 -15.12
N GLU A 128 7.58 -6.66 -16.29
CA GLU A 128 8.37 -6.92 -17.51
C GLU A 128 9.23 -5.71 -17.89
N SER A 129 8.68 -4.50 -17.84
CA SER A 129 9.44 -3.27 -18.09
C SER A 129 10.60 -3.10 -17.10
N LYS A 130 10.37 -3.35 -15.81
CA LYS A 130 11.44 -3.30 -14.79
C LYS A 130 12.50 -4.39 -15.02
N VAL A 131 12.09 -5.60 -15.37
CA VAL A 131 13.02 -6.69 -15.67
C VAL A 131 13.89 -6.34 -16.88
N SER A 132 13.31 -5.76 -17.94
CA SER A 132 14.07 -5.31 -19.12
C SER A 132 15.15 -4.28 -18.74
N GLN A 133 14.81 -3.28 -17.91
CA GLN A 133 15.79 -2.30 -17.41
C GLN A 133 16.89 -2.93 -16.55
N VAL A 134 16.54 -3.91 -15.72
CA VAL A 134 17.53 -4.66 -14.93
C VAL A 134 18.43 -5.51 -15.83
N VAL A 135 17.89 -6.15 -16.88
CA VAL A 135 18.68 -6.92 -17.85
C VAL A 135 19.65 -6.00 -18.59
N GLU A 136 19.19 -4.83 -19.05
CA GLU A 136 20.04 -3.85 -19.74
C GLU A 136 21.17 -3.33 -18.83
N THR A 137 20.87 -2.97 -17.59
CA THR A 137 21.90 -2.54 -16.62
C THR A 137 22.88 -3.66 -16.30
N VAL A 138 22.41 -4.91 -16.14
CA VAL A 138 23.28 -6.07 -15.94
C VAL A 138 24.15 -6.34 -17.16
N GLU A 139 23.63 -6.18 -18.38
CA GLU A 139 24.41 -6.31 -19.61
C GLU A 139 25.45 -5.20 -19.77
N GLN A 140 25.11 -3.96 -19.42
CA GLN A 140 26.05 -2.83 -19.41
C GLN A 140 27.18 -3.05 -18.39
N ILE A 141 26.86 -3.61 -17.21
CA ILE A 141 27.85 -4.03 -16.22
C ILE A 141 28.73 -5.19 -16.74
N LYS A 142 28.13 -6.20 -17.38
CA LYS A 142 28.85 -7.35 -17.97
C LYS A 142 29.76 -6.95 -19.12
N LYS A 143 29.40 -5.94 -19.93
CA LYS A 143 30.21 -5.44 -21.05
C LYS A 143 31.40 -4.57 -20.61
N GLY A 144 31.55 -4.28 -19.31
CA GLY A 144 32.73 -3.59 -18.77
C GLY A 144 32.91 -2.18 -19.32
N ASN A 145 31.81 -1.41 -19.39
CA ASN A 145 31.79 -0.03 -19.86
C ASN A 145 32.64 0.83 -18.92
N MET A 146 33.92 0.98 -19.24
CA MET A 146 34.82 1.89 -18.54
C MET A 146 34.35 3.33 -18.78
N PRO A 147 34.62 4.26 -17.83
CA PRO A 147 34.38 5.67 -18.07
C PRO A 147 34.97 6.10 -19.41
N ASP A 148 34.25 6.93 -20.15
CA ASP A 148 34.68 7.34 -21.48
C ASP A 148 36.08 7.99 -21.42
N GLY A 149 36.95 7.63 -22.36
CA GLY A 149 38.36 8.03 -22.37
C GLY A 149 39.30 7.25 -21.44
N TYR A 150 38.83 6.28 -20.66
CA TYR A 150 39.67 5.41 -19.81
C TYR A 150 39.83 3.99 -20.36
N ILE A 151 40.96 3.37 -20.06
CA ILE A 151 41.30 2.01 -20.52
C ILE A 151 42.05 1.22 -19.44
N GLY A 152 41.82 -0.10 -19.38
CA GLY A 152 42.54 -1.00 -18.47
C GLY A 152 43.94 -1.36 -18.97
N TYR A 153 44.86 -1.65 -18.05
CA TYR A 153 46.28 -1.92 -18.36
C TYR A 153 46.50 -3.04 -19.39
N ARG A 154 45.69 -4.11 -19.36
CA ARG A 154 45.79 -5.22 -20.32
C ARG A 154 45.50 -4.78 -21.76
N GLN A 155 44.43 -4.01 -21.95
CA GLN A 155 44.06 -3.47 -23.26
C GLN A 155 45.05 -2.37 -23.70
N LEU A 156 45.55 -1.58 -22.76
CA LEU A 156 46.55 -0.56 -23.00
C LEU A 156 47.87 -1.16 -23.49
N ALA A 157 48.35 -2.22 -22.84
CA ALA A 157 49.53 -3.00 -23.25
C ALA A 157 49.37 -3.57 -24.67
N ALA A 158 48.19 -4.12 -24.99
CA ALA A 158 47.90 -4.60 -26.35
C ALA A 158 47.89 -3.47 -27.39
N LYS A 159 47.44 -2.25 -27.03
CA LYS A 159 47.41 -1.09 -27.94
C LYS A 159 48.79 -0.49 -28.20
N CYS A 160 49.62 -0.33 -27.17
CA CYS A 160 50.92 0.34 -27.30
C CYS A 160 52.08 -0.64 -27.52
N GLY A 161 51.88 -1.95 -27.36
CA GLY A 161 52.90 -2.97 -27.53
C GLY A 161 53.92 -3.06 -26.38
N LEU A 162 53.71 -2.31 -25.29
CA LEU A 162 54.48 -2.44 -24.04
C LEU A 162 53.93 -3.56 -23.16
N THR A 163 54.75 -4.06 -22.23
CA THR A 163 54.25 -4.90 -21.13
C THR A 163 53.47 -4.05 -20.12
N GLU A 164 52.50 -4.66 -19.40
CA GLU A 164 51.71 -3.93 -18.40
C GLU A 164 52.57 -3.23 -17.34
N ALA A 165 53.68 -3.87 -16.93
CA ALA A 165 54.63 -3.29 -15.99
C ALA A 165 55.26 -1.99 -16.53
N LYS A 166 55.62 -1.98 -17.83
CA LYS A 166 56.15 -0.77 -18.48
C LYS A 166 55.07 0.30 -18.68
N CYS A 167 53.83 -0.09 -18.97
CA CYS A 167 52.70 0.87 -18.97
C CYS A 167 52.57 1.55 -17.60
N ARG A 168 52.61 0.79 -16.48
CA ARG A 168 52.57 1.36 -15.11
C ARG A 168 53.75 2.29 -14.85
N ASN A 169 54.95 1.93 -15.28
CA ASN A 169 56.12 2.79 -15.13
C ASN A 169 55.95 4.11 -15.90
N LEU A 170 55.41 4.08 -17.12
CA LEU A 170 55.16 5.27 -17.91
C LEU A 170 54.10 6.18 -17.25
N VAL A 171 53.01 5.58 -16.76
CA VAL A 171 51.98 6.27 -15.99
C VAL A 171 52.59 7.02 -14.80
N ASN A 172 53.45 6.35 -14.03
CA ASN A 172 54.12 6.95 -12.87
C ASN A 172 55.12 8.04 -13.28
N ALA A 173 55.94 7.79 -14.32
CA ALA A 173 56.98 8.71 -14.77
C ALA A 173 56.44 10.02 -15.36
N TYR A 174 55.26 9.97 -16.00
CA TYR A 174 54.61 11.11 -16.63
C TYR A 174 53.39 11.62 -15.84
N ARG A 175 53.12 11.06 -14.65
CA ARG A 175 51.98 11.40 -13.77
C ARG A 175 50.64 11.42 -14.53
N ILE A 176 50.40 10.36 -15.30
CA ILE A 176 49.17 10.22 -16.08
C ILE A 176 48.00 9.92 -15.13
N PRO A 177 46.83 10.55 -15.32
CA PRO A 177 45.64 10.28 -14.50
C PRO A 177 45.23 8.80 -14.54
N THR A 178 44.99 8.26 -13.36
CA THR A 178 44.48 6.90 -13.14
C THR A 178 43.27 6.91 -12.24
N ASP A 179 42.39 5.92 -12.42
CA ASP A 179 41.21 5.73 -11.58
C ASP A 179 41.01 4.23 -11.28
N THR A 180 40.07 3.90 -10.39
CA THR A 180 39.67 2.53 -10.06
C THR A 180 38.27 2.26 -10.58
N HIS A 181 38.14 1.24 -11.42
CA HIS A 181 36.86 0.83 -11.98
C HIS A 181 36.36 -0.46 -11.32
N GLU A 182 35.12 -0.43 -10.86
CA GLU A 182 34.39 -1.59 -10.34
C GLU A 182 33.65 -2.31 -11.47
N PHE A 183 33.79 -3.63 -11.53
CA PHE A 183 33.12 -4.47 -12.52
C PHE A 183 32.74 -5.82 -11.91
N LEU A 184 31.73 -6.46 -12.47
CA LEU A 184 31.26 -7.77 -12.03
C LEU A 184 31.97 -8.88 -12.83
N THR A 185 32.54 -9.87 -12.16
CA THR A 185 33.10 -11.04 -12.85
C THR A 185 31.98 -11.95 -13.39
N PRO A 186 32.27 -12.86 -14.34
CA PRO A 186 31.28 -13.82 -14.84
C PRO A 186 30.60 -14.65 -13.74
N GLU A 187 31.26 -14.84 -12.60
CA GLU A 187 30.78 -15.56 -11.41
C GLU A 187 29.91 -14.71 -10.47
N GLY A 188 29.66 -13.44 -10.81
CA GLY A 188 28.81 -12.56 -10.00
C GLY A 188 29.56 -11.72 -8.95
N VAL A 189 30.88 -11.79 -8.89
CA VAL A 189 31.67 -11.14 -7.84
C VAL A 189 32.04 -9.70 -8.24
N LEU A 190 31.75 -8.73 -7.36
CA LEU A 190 32.23 -7.35 -7.51
C LEU A 190 33.75 -7.30 -7.36
N SER A 191 34.45 -6.88 -8.43
CA SER A 191 35.90 -6.78 -8.51
C SER A 191 36.34 -5.37 -8.90
N ARG A 192 37.57 -5.00 -8.55
CA ARG A 192 38.18 -3.70 -8.85
C ARG A 192 39.38 -3.87 -9.78
N ARG A 193 39.53 -2.97 -10.74
CA ARG A 193 40.74 -2.85 -11.58
C ARG A 193 41.18 -1.41 -11.71
N SER A 194 42.48 -1.18 -11.87
CA SER A 194 43.02 0.13 -12.19
C SER A 194 42.89 0.44 -13.69
N ILE A 195 42.45 1.65 -13.98
CA ILE A 195 42.27 2.20 -15.33
C ILE A 195 43.09 3.48 -15.49
N VAL A 196 43.40 3.82 -16.74
CA VAL A 196 44.28 4.93 -17.10
C VAL A 196 43.61 5.78 -18.16
N ALA A 197 43.76 7.10 -18.09
CA ALA A 197 43.29 8.00 -19.15
C ALA A 197 44.07 7.76 -20.46
N LEU A 198 43.36 7.35 -21.51
CA LEU A 198 43.97 6.87 -22.76
C LEU A 198 44.70 7.97 -23.53
N SER A 199 44.08 9.14 -23.73
CA SER A 199 44.68 10.23 -24.50
C SER A 199 45.96 10.78 -23.84
N PRO A 200 45.97 11.14 -22.54
CA PRO A 200 47.19 11.53 -21.85
C PRO A 200 48.29 10.46 -21.90
N PHE A 201 47.91 9.17 -21.77
CA PHE A 201 48.87 8.07 -21.90
C PHE A 201 49.49 8.01 -23.29
N MET A 202 48.69 8.04 -24.36
CA MET A 202 49.18 7.96 -25.73
C MET A 202 50.08 9.14 -26.10
N ASN A 203 49.74 10.34 -25.63
CA ASN A 203 50.58 11.53 -25.82
C ASN A 203 51.95 11.37 -25.14
N ALA A 204 51.96 10.90 -23.88
CA ALA A 204 53.20 10.64 -23.15
C ALA A 204 54.00 9.49 -23.77
N PHE A 205 53.33 8.44 -24.25
CA PHE A 205 53.94 7.30 -24.93
C PHE A 205 54.61 7.72 -26.23
N ASN A 206 53.91 8.47 -27.09
CA ASN A 206 54.47 8.97 -28.35
C ASN A 206 55.66 9.89 -28.11
N ARG A 207 55.56 10.79 -27.13
CA ARG A 207 56.67 11.66 -26.73
C ARG A 207 57.86 10.84 -26.23
N MET A 208 57.64 9.91 -25.32
CA MET A 208 58.69 9.02 -24.81
C MET A 208 59.36 8.25 -25.95
N MET A 209 58.60 7.71 -26.91
CA MET A 209 59.15 6.99 -28.05
C MET A 209 59.95 7.90 -29.00
N SER A 210 59.56 9.15 -29.19
CA SER A 210 60.35 10.12 -30.00
C SER A 210 61.69 10.50 -29.35
N GLU A 211 61.77 10.45 -28.02
CA GLU A 211 62.97 10.74 -27.24
C GLU A 211 63.81 9.46 -26.97
N ALA A 212 63.33 8.27 -27.37
CA ALA A 212 63.97 7.00 -27.05
C ALA A 212 65.04 6.60 -28.08
N GLU A 213 66.17 6.10 -27.59
CA GLU A 213 67.25 5.58 -28.43
C GLU A 213 67.02 4.10 -28.74
N HIS A 214 67.08 3.74 -30.02
CA HIS A 214 67.05 2.34 -30.43
C HIS A 214 68.41 1.67 -30.19
N ARG A 215 68.43 0.65 -29.32
CA ARG A 215 69.64 -0.10 -28.93
C ARG A 215 69.46 -1.60 -29.21
N GLY A 216 69.60 -1.98 -30.48
CA GLY A 216 69.52 -3.38 -30.92
C GLY A 216 68.09 -3.92 -30.93
N LYS A 217 67.76 -4.86 -30.04
CA LYS A 217 66.39 -5.42 -29.90
C LYS A 217 65.55 -4.70 -28.83
N ARG A 218 66.04 -3.59 -28.29
CA ARG A 218 65.45 -2.86 -27.16
C ARG A 218 65.56 -1.36 -27.37
N TRP A 219 64.70 -0.62 -26.68
CA TRP A 219 64.72 0.84 -26.62
C TRP A 219 65.25 1.28 -25.26
N TYR A 220 65.94 2.42 -25.22
CA TYR A 220 66.39 3.06 -24.00
C TYR A 220 65.85 4.49 -23.90
N HIS A 221 65.31 4.84 -22.73
CA HIS A 221 64.90 6.21 -22.44
C HIS A 221 65.22 6.56 -20.97
N PRO A 222 65.73 7.76 -20.63
CA PRO A 222 66.18 8.10 -19.28
C PRO A 222 65.14 7.86 -18.18
N LYS A 223 63.85 8.12 -18.48
CA LYS A 223 62.75 7.92 -17.51
C LYS A 223 62.20 6.48 -17.46
N MET A 224 62.55 5.63 -18.43
CA MET A 224 61.90 4.31 -18.64
C MET A 224 62.88 3.13 -18.65
N GLY A 225 64.18 3.43 -18.60
CA GLY A 225 65.27 2.47 -18.70
C GLY A 225 65.24 1.73 -20.03
N GLN A 226 65.68 0.47 -20.03
CA GLN A 226 65.55 -0.40 -21.19
C GLN A 226 64.14 -1.01 -21.25
N PHE A 227 63.53 -1.03 -22.44
CA PHE A 227 62.21 -1.62 -22.67
C PHE A 227 62.08 -2.18 -24.09
N GLN A 228 60.99 -2.93 -24.33
CA GLN A 228 60.65 -3.47 -25.64
C GLN A 228 59.24 -3.02 -25.98
N VAL A 229 59.02 -2.71 -27.26
CA VAL A 229 57.72 -2.33 -27.81
C VAL A 229 57.47 -3.14 -29.05
N ILE A 230 56.30 -3.76 -29.14
CA ILE A 230 55.87 -4.53 -30.31
C ILE A 230 55.03 -3.62 -31.20
N GLY A 231 55.33 -3.60 -32.51
CA GLY A 231 54.51 -2.88 -33.48
C GLY A 231 54.67 -1.35 -33.52
N TRP A 232 55.66 -0.80 -32.80
CA TRP A 232 56.03 0.61 -32.97
C TRP A 232 56.78 0.81 -34.29
N ARG A 233 56.13 1.47 -35.24
CA ARG A 233 56.76 1.93 -36.48
C ARG A 233 57.46 3.27 -36.21
N GLY A 234 58.74 3.18 -35.86
CA GLY A 234 59.68 4.29 -35.89
C GLY A 234 60.61 4.18 -37.10
N GLU A 235 60.04 3.89 -38.27
CA GLU A 235 60.62 4.11 -39.60
C GLU A 235 59.62 4.92 -40.43
#